data_AF-A0A8T7GS90-F1
#
_entry.id   AF-A0A8T7GS90-F1
#
_cell.length_a   1.000
_cell.length_b   1.000
_cell.length_c   1.000
_cell.angle_alpha   90.00
_cell.angle_beta   90.00
_cell.angle_gamma   90.00
#
_symmetry.space_group_name_H-M   'P 1'
#
loop_
_entity.id
_entity.type
_entity.pdbx_description
1 polymer ?
#
loop_
_entity_poly.entity_id
_entity_poly.type
_entity_poly.pdbx_seq_one_letter_code
_entity_poly.pdbx_strand_id
1 'polypeptide(L)'
;MNLNINRNLFSHINTDSGSLSILSTITHQFNQPGHYEGIVMKGSIITRRFGIVVTEDGSGINENTETSTITSGKKGLSSTISSSLTQGTMYPKQILIDLKDTSPDQFVLATKGYAVFYVSAGLGGYAIEVHRFEKGNQIKVFDSSLLKDEDTLSVNIIRPGTYSITNTINNAKADLVVKYPELKKLQKNPQPVKVECSVQNQFNPDKVTLDPAQGLIFIFKTPSRIKIDLTKPEDRTPRIRKERILARREKEKGEKRFIRKYRLMPSGNPVQAPN
;
A
#
# COMPACT_ATOMS: atom_id res chain seq x y z
N MET A 1 4.98 1.66 -25.62
CA MET A 1 4.93 2.10 -24.22
C MET A 1 5.30 0.90 -23.35
N ASN A 2 6.50 0.89 -22.75
CA ASN A 2 6.93 -0.23 -21.88
C ASN A 2 6.38 0.00 -20.48
N LEU A 3 5.35 -0.76 -20.10
CA LEU A 3 4.81 -0.76 -18.76
C LEU A 3 5.71 -1.63 -17.87
N ASN A 4 6.52 -1.01 -17.01
CA ASN A 4 7.35 -1.73 -16.06
C ASN A 4 6.50 -2.03 -14.81
N ILE A 5 5.90 -3.22 -14.75
CA ILE A 5 5.12 -3.66 -13.59
C ILE A 5 6.07 -4.26 -12.55
N ASN A 6 6.06 -3.71 -11.33
CA ASN A 6 6.77 -4.31 -10.21
C ASN A 6 6.08 -5.63 -9.82
N ARG A 7 6.63 -6.75 -10.30
CA ARG A 7 6.08 -8.09 -10.06
C ARG A 7 6.04 -8.47 -8.58
N ASN A 8 6.89 -7.87 -7.75
CA ASN A 8 6.96 -8.17 -6.32
C ASN A 8 5.65 -7.80 -5.58
N LEU A 9 4.88 -6.85 -6.11
CA LEU A 9 3.56 -6.49 -5.56
C LEU A 9 2.57 -7.66 -5.59
N PHE A 10 2.69 -8.55 -6.57
CA PHE A 10 1.75 -9.66 -6.78
C PHE A 10 2.21 -10.97 -6.14
N SER A 11 3.49 -11.08 -5.80
CA SER A 11 4.03 -12.22 -5.05
C SER A 11 3.95 -12.04 -3.54
N HIS A 12 3.67 -10.82 -3.06
CA HIS A 12 3.56 -10.54 -1.64
C HIS A 12 2.27 -11.15 -1.09
N ILE A 13 2.42 -12.13 -0.20
CA ILE A 13 1.32 -12.92 0.37
C ILE A 13 1.32 -12.93 1.90
N ASN A 14 2.32 -12.32 2.52
CA ASN A 14 2.46 -12.25 3.97
C ASN A 14 2.84 -10.83 4.35
N THR A 15 2.22 -10.30 5.41
CA THR A 15 2.53 -8.97 5.95
C THR A 15 2.82 -9.08 7.44
N ASP A 16 3.85 -8.38 7.92
CA ASP A 16 4.22 -8.31 9.33
C ASP A 16 4.48 -6.85 9.69
N SER A 17 3.83 -6.33 10.73
CA SER A 17 4.03 -4.95 11.17
C SER A 17 5.48 -4.66 11.59
N GLY A 18 6.19 -5.66 12.11
CA GLY A 18 7.61 -5.56 12.43
C GLY A 18 8.55 -5.74 11.22
N SER A 19 8.02 -5.91 10.01
CA SER A 19 8.79 -6.11 8.79
C SER A 19 8.07 -5.51 7.58
N LEU A 20 8.00 -4.19 7.55
CA LEU A 20 7.26 -3.41 6.56
C LEU A 20 7.67 -3.73 5.13
N SER A 21 6.65 -3.81 4.27
CA SER A 21 6.77 -3.92 2.83
C SER A 21 6.19 -2.70 2.13
N ILE A 22 6.30 -2.68 0.80
CA ILE A 22 5.69 -1.64 -0.05
C ILE A 22 4.16 -1.57 0.05
N LEU A 23 3.53 -2.58 0.64
CA LEU A 23 2.08 -2.67 0.80
C LEU A 23 1.61 -2.32 2.22
N SER A 24 2.52 -1.90 3.09
CA SER A 24 2.22 -1.59 4.49
C SER A 24 2.83 -0.26 4.90
N THR A 25 2.09 0.48 5.70
CA THR A 25 2.49 1.78 6.23
C THR A 25 2.13 1.84 7.71
N ILE A 26 3.03 2.35 8.55
CA ILE A 26 2.74 2.64 9.96
C ILE A 26 2.69 4.15 10.16
N THR A 27 1.70 4.61 10.90
CA THR A 27 1.59 5.99 11.36
C THR A 27 1.80 6.03 12.87
N HIS A 28 2.63 6.95 13.35
CA HIS A 28 2.89 7.18 14.77
C HIS A 28 2.71 8.66 15.11
N GLN A 29 2.04 8.96 16.23
CA GLN A 29 1.86 10.32 16.71
C GLN A 29 2.94 10.73 17.73
N PHE A 30 3.56 11.88 17.51
CA PHE A 30 4.56 12.44 18.43
C PHE A 30 3.93 13.45 19.38
N ASN A 31 3.63 13.01 20.60
CA ASN A 31 2.89 13.83 21.57
C ASN A 31 3.77 14.80 22.39
N GLN A 32 5.09 14.63 22.39
CA GLN A 32 6.02 15.43 23.21
C GLN A 32 7.08 16.10 22.34
N PRO A 33 7.42 17.38 22.61
CA PRO A 33 8.50 18.06 21.89
C PRO A 33 9.86 17.45 22.24
N GLY A 34 10.83 17.57 21.34
CA GLY A 34 12.21 17.14 21.58
C GLY A 34 12.92 16.56 20.36
N HIS A 35 14.11 16.02 20.62
CA HIS A 35 14.93 15.36 19.62
C HIS A 35 14.79 13.84 19.71
N TYR A 36 14.50 13.25 18.56
CA TYR A 36 14.34 11.82 18.40
C TYR A 36 15.32 11.29 17.35
N GLU A 37 15.79 10.06 17.55
CA GLU A 37 16.57 9.31 16.57
C GLU A 37 15.73 8.15 16.05
N GLY A 38 15.50 8.14 14.74
CA GLY A 38 14.94 7.00 14.02
C GLY A 38 16.06 6.05 13.57
N ILE A 39 15.92 4.76 13.86
CA ILE A 39 16.83 3.71 13.44
C ILE A 39 16.04 2.77 12.53
N VAL A 40 16.46 2.68 11.27
CA VAL A 40 15.87 1.75 10.29
C VAL A 40 16.73 0.50 10.20
N MET A 41 16.07 -0.65 10.28
CA MET A 41 16.70 -1.96 10.18
C MET A 41 16.10 -2.75 9.03
N LYS A 42 16.90 -3.64 8.44
CA LYS A 42 16.43 -4.68 7.52
C LYS A 42 16.94 -6.03 8.00
N GLY A 43 16.03 -6.83 8.56
CA GLY A 43 16.44 -7.97 9.40
C GLY A 43 17.23 -7.46 10.61
N SER A 44 18.43 -8.00 10.82
CA SER A 44 19.31 -7.61 11.95
C SER A 44 20.30 -6.50 11.61
N ILE A 45 20.25 -5.93 10.40
CA ILE A 45 21.22 -4.95 9.93
C ILE A 45 20.59 -3.55 10.01
N ILE A 46 21.25 -2.63 10.72
CA ILE A 46 20.91 -1.21 10.70
C ILE A 46 21.28 -0.66 9.32
N THR A 47 20.28 -0.17 8.58
CA THR A 47 20.48 0.39 7.25
C THR A 47 20.54 1.91 7.25
N ARG A 48 19.95 2.57 8.25
CA ARG A 48 19.87 4.03 8.32
C ARG A 48 19.64 4.53 9.74
N ARG A 49 20.18 5.71 10.05
CA ARG A 49 19.80 6.54 11.20
C ARG A 49 19.38 7.92 10.69
N PHE A 50 18.41 8.55 11.33
CA PHE A 50 17.97 9.91 11.01
C PHE A 50 17.40 10.61 12.24
N GLY A 51 17.38 11.94 12.24
CA GLY A 51 16.81 12.76 13.31
C GLY A 51 15.37 13.16 13.02
N ILE A 52 14.54 13.21 14.06
CA ILE A 52 13.24 13.91 14.03
C ILE A 52 13.27 14.97 15.13
N VAL A 53 13.02 16.23 14.76
CA VAL A 53 12.86 17.33 15.70
C VAL A 53 11.37 17.63 15.82
N VAL A 54 10.82 17.38 17.00
CA VAL A 54 9.43 17.72 17.31
C VAL A 54 9.43 19.05 18.03
N THR A 55 8.88 20.08 17.40
CA THR A 55 8.80 21.43 17.95
C THR A 55 7.42 21.68 18.52
N GLU A 56 7.35 22.44 19.62
CA GLU A 56 6.06 22.91 20.12
C GLU A 56 5.39 23.77 19.04
N ASP A 57 4.11 23.52 18.79
CA ASP A 57 3.32 24.37 17.90
C ASP A 57 3.23 25.77 18.52
N GLY A 58 4.08 26.68 18.05
CA GLY A 58 4.08 28.08 18.45
C GLY A 58 2.93 28.85 17.82
N SER A 59 1.68 28.38 17.93
CA SER A 59 0.50 29.13 17.54
C SER A 59 -0.79 28.45 18.00
N GLY A 60 -1.41 28.98 19.04
CA GLY A 60 -2.86 29.13 18.99
C GLY A 60 -3.15 30.17 17.92
N ILE A 61 -3.63 29.76 16.76
CA ILE A 61 -4.49 30.47 15.79
C ILE A 61 -4.75 29.50 14.61
N ASN A 62 -6.02 29.11 14.52
CA ASN A 62 -6.84 28.71 13.37
C ASN A 62 -6.37 27.56 12.43
N GLU A 63 -7.13 26.47 12.54
CA GLU A 63 -7.36 25.44 11.53
C GLU A 63 -7.72 26.06 10.17
N ASN A 64 -6.89 25.79 9.17
CA ASN A 64 -7.27 25.52 7.78
C ASN A 64 -5.97 25.22 7.02
N THR A 65 -5.51 23.97 7.07
CA THR A 65 -4.35 23.54 6.27
C THR A 65 -4.86 22.70 5.10
N GLU A 66 -4.85 23.34 3.93
CA GLU A 66 -4.93 22.70 2.64
C GLU A 66 -3.87 21.59 2.53
N THR A 67 -4.32 20.40 2.18
CA THR A 67 -3.47 19.23 1.94
C THR A 67 -2.65 19.48 0.67
N SER A 68 -1.38 19.85 0.81
CA SER A 68 -0.47 19.95 -0.34
C SER A 68 -0.19 18.55 -0.89
N THR A 69 -0.98 18.13 -1.89
CA THR A 69 -0.71 16.96 -2.71
C THR A 69 0.50 17.23 -3.61
N ILE A 70 1.63 16.58 -3.32
CA ILE A 70 2.79 16.56 -4.23
C ILE A 70 2.44 15.66 -5.41
N THR A 71 2.34 16.26 -6.60
CA THR A 71 2.11 15.56 -7.86
C THR A 71 3.44 14.98 -8.34
N SER A 72 3.45 13.69 -8.63
CA SER A 72 4.60 12.94 -9.14
C SER A 72 5.03 13.42 -10.53
N GLY A 73 6.14 14.17 -10.60
CA GLY A 73 6.87 14.53 -11.81
C GLY A 73 8.32 14.05 -11.72
N LYS A 74 8.81 13.44 -12.79
CA LYS A 74 10.12 12.76 -12.90
C LYS A 74 11.33 13.62 -12.48
N LYS A 75 12.28 12.94 -11.82
CA LYS A 75 13.68 13.29 -11.53
C LYS A 75 13.91 14.43 -10.52
N GLY A 76 14.38 14.03 -9.34
CA GLY A 76 15.16 14.84 -8.42
C GLY A 76 14.35 15.80 -7.57
N LEU A 77 13.88 15.33 -6.40
CA LEU A 77 13.37 16.23 -5.37
C LEU A 77 13.80 15.72 -3.99
N SER A 78 15.05 16.02 -3.64
CA SER A 78 15.46 16.16 -2.24
C SER A 78 14.73 17.38 -1.70
N SER A 79 13.81 17.19 -0.76
CA SER A 79 13.24 18.30 0.00
C SER A 79 14.28 18.83 0.97
N THR A 80 15.27 19.55 0.44
CA THR A 80 16.20 20.35 1.25
C THR A 80 15.43 21.59 1.70
N ILE A 81 14.88 21.54 2.91
CA ILE A 81 14.35 22.74 3.57
C ILE A 81 15.58 23.54 4.01
N SER A 82 16.06 24.44 3.14
CA SER A 82 17.01 25.48 3.53
C SER A 82 16.29 26.48 4.44
N SER A 83 16.69 26.48 5.70
CA SER A 83 16.18 27.32 6.77
C SER A 83 16.57 28.79 6.56
N SER A 84 15.67 29.62 6.03
CA SER A 84 15.63 31.05 6.36
C SER A 84 14.52 31.27 7.37
N LEU A 85 14.89 31.30 8.66
CA LEU A 85 13.99 31.62 9.77
C LEU A 85 13.39 33.01 9.57
N THR A 86 12.12 33.04 9.16
CA THR A 86 11.25 34.21 9.27
C THR A 86 10.16 33.85 10.28
N GLN A 87 9.87 34.78 11.19
CA GLN A 87 8.89 34.61 12.26
C GLN A 87 7.54 34.18 11.66
N GLY A 88 7.04 33.01 12.09
CA GLY A 88 5.74 32.47 11.67
C GLY A 88 5.76 31.13 10.91
N THR A 89 6.88 30.39 10.90
CA THR A 89 6.91 29.08 10.22
C THR A 89 6.06 28.05 10.95
N MET A 90 4.86 27.79 10.44
CA MET A 90 4.03 26.64 10.81
C MET A 90 4.78 25.36 10.44
N TYR A 91 5.09 24.53 11.44
CA TYR A 91 5.70 23.23 11.20
C TYR A 91 4.66 22.24 10.66
N PRO A 92 5.06 21.28 9.80
CA PRO A 92 4.11 20.33 9.27
C PRO A 92 3.56 19.44 10.40
N LYS A 93 2.25 19.17 10.37
CA LYS A 93 1.61 18.18 11.26
C LYS A 93 1.74 16.75 10.76
N GLN A 94 2.30 16.55 9.56
CA GLN A 94 2.52 15.23 9.00
C GLN A 94 3.82 15.20 8.19
N ILE A 95 4.63 14.17 8.39
CA ILE A 95 5.82 13.88 7.58
C ILE A 95 5.75 12.45 7.02
N LEU A 96 6.30 12.27 5.82
CA LEU A 96 6.42 10.96 5.17
C LEU A 96 7.89 10.53 5.22
N ILE A 97 8.16 9.36 5.77
CA ILE A 97 9.52 8.83 5.93
C ILE A 97 9.59 7.50 5.18
N ASP A 98 10.34 7.52 4.06
CA ASP A 98 10.65 6.30 3.33
C ASP A 98 11.81 5.57 4.02
N LEU A 99 11.56 4.35 4.46
CA LEU A 99 12.55 3.49 5.12
C LEU A 99 13.60 2.98 4.14
N LYS A 100 13.34 3.02 2.82
CA LYS A 100 14.29 2.62 1.79
C LYS A 100 15.20 3.74 1.32
N ASP A 101 14.69 4.97 1.26
CA ASP A 101 15.46 6.16 0.91
C ASP A 101 16.42 6.50 2.05
N THR A 102 17.63 6.93 1.70
CA THR A 102 18.64 7.38 2.65
C THR A 102 18.60 8.89 2.88
N SER A 103 17.71 9.62 2.21
CA SER A 103 17.54 11.07 2.39
C SER A 103 16.09 11.43 2.72
N PRO A 104 15.82 12.57 3.41
CA PRO A 104 16.75 13.43 4.16
C PRO A 104 17.06 12.90 5.56
N ASP A 105 18.24 13.17 6.13
CA ASP A 105 18.67 12.64 7.45
C ASP A 105 18.08 13.37 8.66
N GLN A 106 17.31 14.43 8.43
CA GLN A 106 16.60 15.14 9.48
C GLN A 106 15.20 15.53 9.01
N PHE A 107 14.23 15.37 9.90
CA PHE A 107 12.85 15.79 9.71
C PHE A 107 12.44 16.74 10.83
N VAL A 108 11.50 17.64 10.54
CA VAL A 108 10.90 18.54 11.51
C VAL A 108 9.40 18.32 11.51
N LEU A 109 8.80 18.24 12.69
CA LEU A 109 7.39 17.92 12.90
C LEU A 109 6.84 18.79 14.04
N ALA A 110 5.59 19.24 13.94
CA ALA A 110 4.91 19.86 15.07
C ALA A 110 4.53 18.82 16.15
N THR A 111 4.45 19.23 17.41
CA THR A 111 3.84 18.41 18.48
C THR A 111 2.43 17.96 18.10
N LYS A 112 2.06 16.74 18.48
CA LYS A 112 0.83 16.04 18.06
C LYS A 112 0.76 15.74 16.55
N GLY A 113 1.84 15.99 15.81
CA GLY A 113 1.97 15.59 14.42
C GLY A 113 2.20 14.09 14.24
N TYR A 114 2.00 13.62 13.01
CA TYR A 114 2.11 12.23 12.62
C TYR A 114 3.33 11.99 11.73
N ALA A 115 4.13 10.98 12.05
CA ALA A 115 5.09 10.43 11.11
C ALA A 115 4.50 9.20 10.44
N VAL A 116 4.59 9.17 9.11
CA VAL A 116 4.11 8.06 8.28
C VAL A 116 5.33 7.32 7.72
N PHE A 117 5.58 6.14 8.24
CA PHE A 117 6.67 5.26 7.85
C PHE A 117 6.22 4.30 6.75
N TYR A 118 6.87 4.33 5.60
CA TYR A 118 6.53 3.49 4.45
C TYR A 118 7.78 3.01 3.72
N VAL A 119 7.60 2.08 2.78
CA VAL A 119 8.68 1.57 1.92
C VAL A 119 8.31 1.88 0.48
N SER A 120 9.07 2.73 -0.21
CA SER A 120 8.73 3.12 -1.59
C SER A 120 9.01 2.03 -2.63
N ALA A 121 10.00 1.15 -2.37
CA ALA A 121 10.49 0.17 -3.34
C ALA A 121 11.16 -1.05 -2.70
N GLY A 122 11.26 -2.12 -3.48
CA GLY A 122 11.95 -3.36 -3.11
C GLY A 122 11.02 -4.44 -2.52
N LEU A 123 11.63 -5.44 -1.88
CA LEU A 123 10.93 -6.59 -1.31
C LEU A 123 10.31 -6.32 0.07
N GLY A 124 10.56 -5.14 0.65
CA GLY A 124 10.25 -4.86 2.05
C GLY A 124 11.27 -5.44 3.01
N GLY A 125 10.80 -5.77 4.20
CA GLY A 125 11.59 -6.33 5.30
C GLY A 125 12.13 -5.27 6.27
N TYR A 126 11.54 -4.06 6.27
CA TYR A 126 12.05 -2.93 7.04
C TYR A 126 11.39 -2.85 8.40
N ALA A 127 12.21 -2.71 9.45
CA ALA A 127 11.75 -2.38 10.78
C ALA A 127 12.26 -0.99 11.13
N ILE A 128 11.54 -0.31 12.02
CA ILE A 128 11.94 0.99 12.55
C ILE A 128 11.74 1.03 14.05
N GLU A 129 12.73 1.63 14.72
CA GLU A 129 12.66 2.07 16.10
C GLU A 129 12.86 3.57 16.15
N VAL A 130 12.21 4.23 17.12
CA VAL A 130 12.46 5.63 17.41
C VAL A 130 12.80 5.77 18.89
N HIS A 131 13.88 6.48 19.16
CA HIS A 131 14.41 6.75 20.50
C HIS A 131 14.37 8.24 20.78
N ARG A 132 13.96 8.63 21.98
CA ARG A 132 14.05 10.00 22.47
C ARG A 132 15.26 10.13 23.39
N PHE A 133 15.99 11.24 23.30
CA PHE A 133 17.06 11.55 24.24
C PHE A 133 16.53 12.34 25.43
N GLU A 134 16.68 11.81 26.64
CA GLU A 134 16.32 12.48 27.88
C GLU A 134 17.44 12.35 28.92
N LYS A 135 17.97 13.48 29.40
CA LYS A 135 18.97 13.53 30.48
C LYS A 135 20.16 12.59 30.30
N GLY A 136 20.62 12.41 29.05
CA GLY A 136 21.73 11.52 28.71
C GLY A 136 21.37 10.05 28.45
N ASN A 137 20.11 9.67 28.62
CA ASN A 137 19.60 8.33 28.30
C ASN A 137 18.77 8.34 27.00
N GLN A 138 18.87 7.24 26.24
CA GLN A 138 17.98 6.96 25.13
C GLN A 138 16.79 6.13 25.61
N ILE A 139 15.58 6.64 25.38
CA ILE A 139 14.33 5.96 25.72
C ILE A 139 13.65 5.56 24.41
N LYS A 140 13.42 4.26 24.22
CA LYS A 140 12.66 3.75 23.07
C LYS A 140 11.20 4.18 23.19
N VAL A 141 10.75 5.07 22.29
CA VAL A 141 9.38 5.60 22.28
C VAL A 141 8.47 4.81 21.34
N PHE A 142 9.01 4.36 20.21
CA PHE A 142 8.26 3.65 19.18
C PHE A 142 9.07 2.48 18.60
N ASP A 143 8.36 1.42 18.26
CA ASP A 143 8.89 0.18 17.69
C ASP A 143 7.85 -0.43 16.75
N SER A 144 8.17 -0.53 15.46
CA SER A 144 7.29 -1.14 14.47
C SER A 144 6.86 -2.58 14.80
N SER A 145 7.66 -3.31 15.60
CA SER A 145 7.34 -4.67 16.04
C SER A 145 6.41 -4.72 17.25
N LEU A 146 6.13 -3.59 17.90
CA LEU A 146 5.26 -3.48 19.07
C LEU A 146 4.44 -2.19 19.03
N LEU A 147 3.30 -2.24 18.34
CA LEU A 147 2.41 -1.10 18.11
C LEU A 147 1.49 -0.86 19.30
N LYS A 148 1.26 0.41 19.64
CA LYS A 148 0.47 0.90 20.78
C LYS A 148 -0.75 1.71 20.30
N ASP A 149 -1.51 2.27 21.25
CA ASP A 149 -2.78 2.98 21.00
C ASP A 149 -2.67 4.18 20.05
N GLU A 150 -1.52 4.87 20.10
CA GLU A 150 -1.23 6.03 19.25
C GLU A 150 -0.77 5.65 17.83
N ASP A 151 -0.65 4.36 17.54
CA ASP A 151 -0.17 3.84 16.27
C ASP A 151 -1.31 3.37 15.38
N THR A 152 -1.10 3.44 14.07
CA THR A 152 -2.03 2.87 13.09
C THR A 152 -1.24 2.13 12.03
N LEU A 153 -1.68 0.92 11.69
CA LEU A 153 -1.11 0.14 10.60
C LEU A 153 -2.09 0.12 9.42
N SER A 154 -1.65 0.59 8.27
CA SER A 154 -2.41 0.48 7.01
C SER A 154 -1.76 -0.58 6.13
N VAL A 155 -2.56 -1.49 5.58
CA VAL A 155 -2.11 -2.59 4.71
C VAL A 155 -2.98 -2.66 3.47
N ASN A 156 -2.37 -2.92 2.32
CA ASN A 156 -3.06 -3.25 1.08
C ASN A 156 -2.79 -4.71 0.71
N ILE A 157 -3.84 -5.51 0.56
CA ILE A 157 -3.70 -6.90 0.09
C ILE A 157 -4.24 -7.00 -1.33
N ILE A 158 -3.38 -7.46 -2.24
CA ILE A 158 -3.67 -7.48 -3.68
C ILE A 158 -4.10 -8.88 -4.14
N ARG A 159 -3.45 -9.92 -3.63
CA ARG A 159 -3.71 -11.30 -4.10
C ARG A 159 -5.04 -11.80 -3.51
N PRO A 160 -5.96 -12.31 -4.34
CA PRO A 160 -7.19 -12.94 -3.85
C PRO A 160 -6.91 -14.22 -3.06
N GLY A 161 -7.71 -14.46 -2.02
CA GLY A 161 -7.59 -15.63 -1.18
C GLY A 161 -8.10 -15.41 0.24
N THR A 162 -7.97 -16.46 1.04
CA THR A 162 -8.22 -16.44 2.48
C THR A 162 -6.90 -16.25 3.22
N TYR A 163 -6.90 -15.36 4.19
CA TYR A 163 -5.78 -14.97 5.02
C TYR A 163 -6.15 -15.13 6.49
N SER A 164 -5.15 -15.43 7.32
CA SER A 164 -5.25 -15.42 8.77
C SER A 164 -4.55 -14.16 9.28
N ILE A 165 -5.28 -13.32 10.01
CA ILE A 165 -4.72 -12.20 10.78
C ILE A 165 -4.42 -12.74 12.18
N THR A 166 -3.21 -12.49 12.68
CA THR A 166 -2.81 -12.89 14.02
C THR A 166 -2.09 -11.74 14.71
N ASN A 167 -2.50 -11.42 15.94
CA ASN A 167 -1.71 -10.59 16.82
C ASN A 167 -0.76 -11.51 17.60
N THR A 168 0.55 -11.44 17.34
CA THR A 168 1.50 -12.37 17.94
C THR A 168 1.78 -12.10 19.42
N ILE A 169 1.34 -10.96 19.95
CA ILE A 169 1.54 -10.61 21.37
C ILE A 169 0.55 -11.36 22.26
N ASN A 170 -0.72 -11.42 21.87
CA ASN A 170 -1.79 -12.03 22.66
C ASN A 170 -2.47 -13.24 21.98
N ASN A 171 -1.97 -13.66 20.82
CA ASN A 171 -2.49 -14.76 20.00
C ASN A 171 -3.94 -14.58 19.53
N ALA A 172 -4.48 -13.35 19.53
CA ALA A 172 -5.78 -13.07 18.91
C ALA A 172 -5.74 -13.42 17.42
N LYS A 173 -6.85 -13.93 16.87
CA LYS A 173 -6.96 -14.34 15.46
C LYS A 173 -8.23 -13.79 14.81
N ALA A 174 -8.13 -13.49 13.53
CA ALA A 174 -9.24 -13.10 12.67
C ALA A 174 -9.07 -13.65 11.26
N ASP A 175 -10.18 -13.82 10.55
CA ASP A 175 -10.20 -14.27 9.16
C ASP A 175 -10.31 -13.08 8.22
N LEU A 176 -9.56 -13.13 7.13
CA LEU A 176 -9.61 -12.12 6.08
C LEU A 176 -9.81 -12.78 4.72
N VAL A 177 -10.84 -12.36 4.00
CA VAL A 177 -11.13 -12.84 2.64
C VAL A 177 -10.94 -11.69 1.66
N VAL A 178 -10.00 -11.85 0.74
CA VAL A 178 -9.77 -10.90 -0.36
C VAL A 178 -10.43 -11.46 -1.62
N LYS A 179 -11.48 -10.78 -2.10
CA LYS A 179 -12.25 -11.24 -3.26
C LYS A 179 -11.42 -11.19 -4.53
N TYR A 180 -11.82 -12.02 -5.49
CA TYR A 180 -11.26 -11.95 -6.83
C TYR A 180 -11.77 -10.71 -7.60
N PRO A 181 -10.92 -9.96 -8.33
CA PRO A 181 -11.37 -8.82 -9.14
C PRO A 181 -12.31 -9.24 -10.29
N GLU A 182 -13.55 -8.75 -10.24
CA GLU A 182 -14.50 -8.84 -11.33
C GLU A 182 -14.56 -7.51 -12.09
N LEU A 183 -14.03 -7.48 -13.34
CA LEU A 183 -13.91 -6.27 -14.16
C LEU A 183 -15.20 -5.43 -14.28
N LYS A 184 -16.38 -6.06 -14.16
CA LYS A 184 -17.68 -5.40 -14.26
C LYS A 184 -18.24 -4.88 -12.93
N LYS A 185 -17.66 -5.27 -11.80
CA LYS A 185 -18.13 -4.94 -10.44
C LYS A 185 -17.08 -4.19 -9.61
N LEU A 186 -15.99 -3.73 -10.22
CA LEU A 186 -14.98 -2.96 -9.52
C LEU A 186 -15.60 -1.65 -9.02
N GLN A 187 -15.71 -1.54 -7.70
CA GLN A 187 -16.11 -0.30 -7.06
C GLN A 187 -15.03 0.75 -7.31
N LYS A 188 -15.46 1.95 -7.73
CA LYS A 188 -14.56 3.09 -7.83
C LYS A 188 -14.34 3.65 -6.41
N ASN A 189 -13.10 3.69 -5.96
CA ASN A 189 -12.67 4.22 -4.66
C ASN A 189 -13.34 3.53 -3.46
N PRO A 190 -13.05 2.24 -3.21
CA PRO A 190 -13.55 1.56 -2.02
C PRO A 190 -13.01 2.26 -0.76
N GLN A 191 -13.89 2.53 0.21
CA GLN A 191 -13.49 3.06 1.51
C GLN A 191 -12.64 2.04 2.26
N PRO A 192 -11.61 2.45 3.02
CA PRO A 192 -10.79 1.51 3.77
C PRO A 192 -11.61 0.81 4.86
N VAL A 193 -11.36 -0.47 5.07
CA VAL A 193 -11.96 -1.24 6.16
C VAL A 193 -11.12 -1.08 7.41
N LYS A 194 -11.77 -0.79 8.54
CA LYS A 194 -11.12 -0.61 9.84
C LYS A 194 -11.27 -1.88 10.67
N VAL A 195 -10.20 -2.28 11.36
CA VAL A 195 -10.16 -3.39 12.31
C VAL A 195 -9.57 -2.88 13.60
N GLU A 196 -10.31 -3.01 14.69
CA GLU A 196 -9.88 -2.62 16.02
C GLU A 196 -9.28 -3.83 16.77
N CYS A 197 -8.09 -3.66 17.35
CA CYS A 197 -7.46 -4.66 18.21
C CYS A 197 -7.78 -4.34 19.67
N SER A 198 -8.70 -5.10 20.26
CA SER A 198 -9.25 -4.82 21.61
C SER A 198 -8.51 -5.54 22.74
N VAL A 199 -8.75 -5.06 23.97
CA VAL A 199 -8.17 -5.60 25.21
C VAL A 199 -8.60 -7.03 25.52
N GLN A 200 -9.75 -7.46 24.99
CA GLN A 200 -10.29 -8.80 25.23
C GLN A 200 -9.69 -9.87 24.30
N ASN A 201 -8.50 -9.61 23.73
CA ASN A 201 -7.84 -10.47 22.74
C ASN A 201 -8.72 -10.78 21.51
N GLN A 202 -9.51 -9.79 21.09
CA GLN A 202 -10.42 -9.92 19.96
C GLN A 202 -10.15 -8.82 18.94
N PHE A 203 -10.22 -9.20 17.67
CA PHE A 203 -10.35 -8.26 16.56
C PHE A 203 -11.81 -7.91 16.37
N ASN A 204 -12.10 -6.64 16.14
CA ASN A 204 -13.43 -6.18 15.77
C ASN A 204 -13.37 -5.43 14.43
N PRO A 205 -13.92 -6.00 13.34
CA PRO A 205 -14.55 -7.32 13.26
C PRO A 205 -13.53 -8.48 13.27
N ASP A 206 -13.99 -9.69 13.63
CA ASP A 206 -13.20 -10.94 13.62
C ASP A 206 -13.15 -11.60 12.24
N LYS A 207 -14.07 -11.21 11.34
CA LYS A 207 -14.12 -11.62 9.93
C LYS A 207 -14.20 -10.39 9.04
N VAL A 208 -13.19 -10.25 8.18
CA VAL A 208 -13.04 -9.12 7.27
C VAL A 208 -13.18 -9.62 5.84
N THR A 209 -13.94 -8.89 5.03
CA THR A 209 -13.99 -9.12 3.59
C THR A 209 -13.51 -7.87 2.87
N LEU A 210 -12.53 -8.01 1.99
CA LEU A 210 -11.96 -6.93 1.20
C LEU A 210 -12.22 -7.15 -0.29
N ASP A 211 -12.49 -6.04 -0.97
CA ASP A 211 -12.35 -5.96 -2.41
C ASP A 211 -10.87 -5.79 -2.80
N PRO A 212 -10.46 -6.18 -4.02
CA PRO A 212 -9.08 -6.06 -4.45
C PRO A 212 -8.53 -4.64 -4.30
N ALA A 213 -7.34 -4.51 -3.71
CA ALA A 213 -6.68 -3.22 -3.45
C ALA A 213 -7.47 -2.25 -2.54
N GLN A 214 -8.50 -2.72 -1.83
CA GLN A 214 -9.12 -1.97 -0.74
C GLN A 214 -8.16 -1.93 0.45
N GLY A 215 -7.97 -0.74 1.03
CA GLY A 215 -7.11 -0.57 2.20
C GLY A 215 -7.72 -1.20 3.45
N LEU A 216 -6.86 -1.80 4.27
CA LEU A 216 -7.16 -2.34 5.58
C LEU A 216 -6.40 -1.54 6.64
N ILE A 217 -7.09 -0.98 7.62
CA ILE A 217 -6.52 -0.13 8.66
C ILE A 217 -6.72 -0.82 10.01
N PHE A 218 -5.63 -1.04 10.74
CA PHE A 218 -5.65 -1.52 12.12
C PHE A 218 -5.48 -0.38 13.09
N ILE A 219 -6.39 -0.30 14.06
CA ILE A 219 -6.35 0.60 15.21
C ILE A 219 -6.09 -0.27 16.43
N PHE A 220 -5.14 0.12 17.28
CA PHE A 220 -4.74 -0.68 18.43
C PHE A 220 -5.31 -0.09 19.70
N LYS A 221 -5.85 -0.90 20.61
CA LYS A 221 -6.12 -0.49 22.01
C LYS A 221 -5.27 -1.28 23.00
N THR A 222 -4.46 -2.20 22.48
CA THR A 222 -3.49 -3.02 23.20
C THR A 222 -2.18 -3.12 22.43
N PRO A 223 -1.06 -3.36 23.12
CA PRO A 223 0.19 -3.71 22.46
C PRO A 223 0.00 -4.83 21.44
N SER A 224 0.40 -4.58 20.19
CA SER A 224 0.07 -5.46 19.07
C SER A 224 1.22 -5.61 18.09
N ARG A 225 1.36 -6.83 17.55
CA ARG A 225 2.17 -7.12 16.37
C ARG A 225 1.34 -7.92 15.39
N ILE A 226 0.98 -7.30 14.29
CA ILE A 226 0.05 -7.89 13.33
C ILE A 226 0.82 -8.67 12.28
N LYS A 227 0.49 -9.95 12.17
CA LYS A 227 0.93 -10.84 11.10
C LYS A 227 -0.26 -11.28 10.28
N ILE A 228 -0.16 -11.17 8.96
CA ILE A 228 -1.18 -11.60 8.02
C ILE A 228 -0.54 -12.64 7.12
N ASP A 229 -1.05 -13.87 7.15
CA ASP A 229 -0.52 -14.99 6.36
C ASP A 229 -1.60 -15.54 5.43
N LEU A 230 -1.27 -15.76 4.15
CA LEU A 230 -2.16 -16.41 3.20
C LEU A 230 -2.35 -17.89 3.58
N THR A 231 -3.59 -18.28 3.85
CA THR A 231 -3.94 -19.68 4.18
C THR A 231 -4.39 -20.44 2.95
N LYS A 232 -5.21 -19.82 2.09
CA LYS A 232 -5.74 -20.45 0.88
C LYS A 232 -5.73 -19.46 -0.29
N PRO A 233 -4.88 -19.65 -1.32
CA PRO A 233 -4.94 -18.84 -2.53
C PRO A 233 -6.25 -19.07 -3.30
N GLU A 234 -6.86 -18.01 -3.80
CA GLU A 234 -7.98 -18.09 -4.74
C GLU A 234 -7.50 -17.71 -6.14
N ASP A 235 -6.82 -18.66 -6.78
CA ASP A 235 -6.39 -18.49 -8.16
C ASP A 235 -7.53 -18.94 -9.10
N ARG A 236 -7.98 -18.08 -10.02
CA ARG A 236 -8.92 -18.51 -11.06
C ARG A 236 -8.28 -19.63 -11.86
N THR A 237 -9.00 -20.73 -12.04
CA THR A 237 -8.68 -21.67 -13.12
C THR A 237 -8.52 -20.87 -14.40
N PRO A 238 -7.40 -21.00 -15.13
CA PRO A 238 -7.14 -20.20 -16.31
C PRO A 238 -8.34 -20.37 -17.23
N ARG A 239 -9.13 -19.29 -17.42
CA ARG A 239 -10.19 -19.25 -18.42
C ARG A 239 -9.50 -19.60 -19.72
N ILE A 240 -9.68 -20.84 -20.14
CA ILE A 240 -8.84 -21.42 -21.16
C ILE A 240 -9.05 -20.53 -22.39
N ARG A 241 -7.96 -19.95 -22.88
CA ARG A 241 -7.83 -19.23 -24.15
C ARG A 241 -8.58 -19.91 -25.31
N LYS A 242 -8.94 -21.20 -25.14
CA LYS A 242 -9.92 -21.99 -25.90
C LYS A 242 -11.19 -21.22 -26.27
N GLU A 243 -11.89 -20.52 -25.37
CA GLU A 243 -13.16 -19.86 -25.78
C GLU A 243 -12.92 -18.74 -26.81
N ARG A 244 -11.86 -17.94 -26.65
CA ARG A 244 -11.47 -16.92 -27.64
C ARG A 244 -10.91 -17.55 -28.92
N ILE A 245 -10.18 -18.66 -28.83
CA ILE A 245 -9.67 -19.39 -30.00
C ILE A 245 -10.82 -20.07 -30.76
N LEU A 246 -11.79 -20.64 -30.06
CA LEU A 246 -12.98 -21.29 -30.62
C LEU A 246 -13.89 -20.26 -31.29
N ALA A 247 -14.19 -19.15 -30.62
CA ALA A 247 -14.97 -18.05 -31.21
C ALA A 247 -14.29 -17.44 -32.45
N ARG A 248 -12.95 -17.35 -32.45
CA ARG A 248 -12.19 -16.90 -33.63
C ARG A 248 -12.22 -17.92 -34.77
N ARG A 249 -12.09 -19.22 -34.46
CA ARG A 249 -12.21 -20.32 -35.44
C ARG A 249 -13.61 -20.44 -36.02
N GLU A 250 -14.66 -20.16 -35.26
CA GLU A 250 -16.04 -20.16 -35.74
C GLU A 250 -16.32 -18.99 -36.68
N LYS A 251 -15.83 -17.78 -36.38
CA LYS A 251 -15.88 -16.64 -37.31
C LYS A 251 -15.15 -16.91 -38.62
N GLU A 252 -13.92 -17.44 -38.56
CA GLU A 252 -13.14 -17.78 -39.76
C GLU A 252 -13.80 -18.91 -40.59
N LYS A 253 -14.51 -19.85 -39.96
CA LYS A 253 -15.30 -20.86 -40.67
C LYS A 253 -16.56 -20.28 -41.32
N GLY A 254 -17.20 -19.29 -40.69
CA GLY A 254 -18.35 -18.56 -41.24
C GLY A 254 -18.00 -17.78 -42.51
N GLU A 255 -16.90 -17.01 -42.47
CA GLU A 255 -16.43 -16.23 -43.64
C GLU A 255 -16.03 -17.12 -44.82
N LYS A 256 -15.35 -18.25 -44.57
CA LYS A 256 -15.00 -19.21 -45.63
C LYS A 256 -16.22 -19.88 -46.28
N ARG A 257 -17.30 -20.09 -45.53
CA ARG A 257 -18.58 -20.59 -46.09
C ARG A 257 -19.28 -19.54 -46.93
N PHE A 258 -19.19 -18.26 -46.55
CA PHE A 258 -19.76 -17.15 -47.30
C PHE A 258 -19.07 -17.01 -48.68
N ILE A 259 -17.73 -17.04 -48.73
CA ILE A 259 -16.97 -16.90 -49.99
C ILE A 259 -17.24 -18.04 -50.98
N ARG A 260 -17.47 -19.27 -50.51
CA ARG A 260 -17.79 -20.41 -51.41
C ARG A 260 -19.15 -20.27 -52.09
N LYS A 261 -20.12 -19.60 -51.45
CA LYS A 261 -21.49 -19.48 -51.98
C LYS A 261 -21.58 -18.50 -53.15
N TYR A 262 -20.65 -17.55 -53.27
CA TYR A 262 -20.62 -16.55 -54.36
C TYR A 262 -19.74 -16.92 -55.56
N ARG A 263 -19.06 -18.08 -55.53
CA ARG A 263 -18.20 -18.53 -56.64
C ARG A 263 -18.91 -19.40 -57.69
N LEU A 264 -20.22 -19.61 -57.53
CA LEU A 264 -21.08 -20.41 -58.42
C LEU A 264 -22.13 -19.54 -59.12
N MET A 265 -21.75 -18.33 -59.53
CA MET A 265 -22.50 -17.60 -60.56
C MET A 265 -21.85 -17.94 -61.90
N PRO A 266 -22.51 -18.67 -62.81
CA PRO A 266 -21.97 -18.92 -64.14
C PRO A 266 -21.77 -17.57 -64.83
N SER A 267 -20.53 -17.28 -65.23
CA SER A 267 -20.22 -16.14 -66.09
C SER A 267 -20.97 -16.34 -67.41
N GLY A 268 -22.03 -15.56 -67.63
CA GLY A 268 -22.73 -15.54 -68.91
C GLY A 268 -21.76 -15.23 -70.04
N ASN A 269 -21.78 -16.06 -71.08
CA ASN A 269 -21.01 -15.82 -72.30
C ASN A 269 -21.48 -14.50 -72.94
N PRO A 270 -20.55 -13.61 -73.36
CA PRO A 270 -20.93 -12.42 -74.10
C PRO A 270 -21.47 -12.82 -75.48
N VAL A 271 -22.69 -12.38 -75.77
CA VAL A 271 -23.34 -12.47 -77.08
C VAL A 271 -22.52 -11.64 -78.06
N GLN A 272 -22.03 -12.27 -79.13
CA GLN A 272 -21.40 -11.57 -80.25
C GLN A 272 -22.48 -10.79 -81.02
N ALA A 273 -22.28 -9.49 -81.20
CA ALA A 273 -23.10 -8.66 -82.06
C ALA A 273 -22.78 -8.98 -83.53
N PRO A 274 -23.79 -9.15 -84.41
CA PRO A 274 -23.57 -9.36 -85.83
C PRO A 274 -23.24 -8.04 -86.53
N ASN A 275 -22.27 -8.07 -87.43
CA ASN A 275 -22.11 -7.14 -88.56
C ASN A 275 -21.94 -7.96 -89.83
#